data_AF-A0A9N9LUE6-F1
#
_entry.id   AF-A0A9N9LUE6-F1
#
_cell.length_a   1.000
_cell.length_b   1.000
_cell.length_c   1.000
_cell.angle_alpha   90.00
_cell.angle_beta   90.00
_cell.angle_gamma   90.00
#
_symmetry.space_group_name_H-M   'P 1'
#
loop_
_entity.id
_entity.type
_entity.pdbx_description
1 polymer ?
#
loop_
_entity_poly.entity_id
_entity_poly.type
_entity_poly.pdbx_seq_one_letter_code
_entity_poly.pdbx_strand_id
1 'polypeptide(L)'
;MAPSYDEWLAVKQTLFYAWHGGKPLNSDFIRWMKEEHAFIASKGQYERKFKEWGWRKNLTEDEMQHVLFQFETRKRIGKKSEVTLAVGDFNVVKVVIP
;
A
#
# COMPACT_ATOMS: atom_id res chain seq x y z
N MET A 1 7.19 -16.45 -10.13
CA MET A 1 6.35 -16.74 -8.96
C MET A 1 5.68 -15.45 -8.54
N ALA A 2 4.43 -15.47 -8.04
CA ALA A 2 3.76 -14.26 -7.55
C ALA A 2 4.14 -14.01 -6.07
N PRO A 3 4.33 -12.76 -5.63
CA PRO A 3 4.63 -12.49 -4.22
C PRO A 3 3.50 -12.91 -3.31
N SER A 4 3.87 -13.46 -2.15
CA SER A 4 2.98 -13.81 -1.05
C SER A 4 2.35 -12.56 -0.41
N TYR A 5 1.33 -12.76 0.43
CA TYR A 5 0.66 -11.67 1.11
C TYR A 5 1.60 -10.87 2.02
N ASP A 6 2.46 -11.56 2.77
CA ASP A 6 3.40 -10.92 3.70
C ASP A 6 4.45 -10.08 2.98
N GLU A 7 4.92 -10.54 1.81
CA GLU A 7 5.82 -9.75 0.96
C GLU A 7 5.14 -8.48 0.46
N TRP A 8 3.87 -8.54 0.03
CA TRP A 8 3.10 -7.35 -0.36
C TRP A 8 2.95 -6.36 0.79
N LEU A 9 2.78 -6.85 2.01
CA LEU A 9 2.63 -6.01 3.20
C LEU A 9 3.92 -5.33 3.60
N ALA A 10 5.03 -6.05 3.54
CA ALA A 10 6.36 -5.52 3.85
C ALA A 10 6.69 -4.29 2.99
N VAL A 11 6.27 -4.27 1.72
CA VAL A 11 6.50 -3.15 0.80
C VAL A 11 5.31 -2.20 0.64
N LYS A 12 4.18 -2.46 1.31
CA LYS A 12 2.93 -1.70 1.12
C LYS A 12 3.11 -0.20 1.36
N GLN A 13 3.90 0.18 2.36
CA GLN A 13 4.18 1.59 2.66
C GLN A 13 4.97 2.26 1.54
N THR A 14 6.07 1.63 1.10
CA THR A 14 6.89 2.09 -0.03
C THR A 14 6.07 2.27 -1.29
N LEU A 15 5.21 1.31 -1.60
CA LEU A 15 4.32 1.37 -2.75
C LEU A 15 3.28 2.49 -2.64
N PHE A 16 2.72 2.71 -1.45
CA PHE A 16 1.77 3.78 -1.20
C PHE A 16 2.40 5.16 -1.46
N TYR A 17 3.59 5.39 -0.90
CA TYR A 17 4.33 6.64 -1.11
C TYR A 17 4.72 6.86 -2.56
N ALA A 18 5.27 5.84 -3.22
CA ALA A 18 5.68 5.97 -4.61
C ALA A 18 4.47 6.26 -5.51
N TRP A 19 3.35 5.57 -5.29
CA TRP A 19 2.14 5.73 -6.07
C TRP A 19 1.47 7.10 -5.88
N HIS A 20 1.26 7.55 -4.64
CA HIS A 20 0.63 8.84 -4.37
C HIS A 20 1.59 10.03 -4.51
N GLY A 21 2.90 9.81 -4.42
CA GLY A 21 3.94 10.78 -4.75
C GLY A 21 4.11 11.01 -6.26
N GLY A 22 3.21 10.47 -7.09
CA GLY A 22 3.17 10.72 -8.53
C GLY A 22 4.11 9.85 -9.37
N LYS A 23 4.77 8.83 -8.79
CA LYS A 23 5.59 7.91 -9.58
C LYS A 23 4.67 6.99 -10.41
N PRO A 24 4.74 7.02 -11.75
CA PRO A 24 3.90 6.17 -12.59
C PRO A 24 4.31 4.70 -12.49
N LEU A 25 3.35 3.79 -12.56
CA LEU A 25 3.59 2.34 -12.59
C LEU A 25 4.06 1.90 -13.99
N ASN A 26 5.34 2.12 -14.27
CA ASN A 26 6.03 1.78 -15.51
C ASN A 26 7.19 0.79 -15.27
N SER A 27 7.99 0.52 -16.31
CA SER A 27 9.16 -0.36 -16.21
C SER A 27 10.19 0.13 -15.18
N ASP A 28 10.38 1.44 -15.05
CA ASP A 28 11.33 2.01 -14.08
C ASP A 28 10.85 1.83 -12.64
N PHE A 29 9.54 1.97 -12.38
CA PHE A 29 8.96 1.65 -11.07
C PHE A 29 9.21 0.20 -10.68
N ILE A 30 8.97 -0.72 -11.62
CA ILE A 30 9.14 -2.16 -11.37
C ILE A 30 10.62 -2.48 -11.15
N ARG A 31 11.52 -1.88 -11.94
CA ARG A 31 12.97 -2.01 -11.75
C ARG A 31 13.41 -1.49 -10.38
N TRP A 32 12.94 -0.29 -10.00
CA TRP A 32 13.23 0.30 -8.69
C TRP A 32 12.76 -0.58 -7.52
N MET A 33 11.53 -1.12 -7.59
CA MET A 33 11.04 -2.06 -6.57
C MET A 33 11.88 -3.34 -6.49
N LYS A 34 12.40 -3.81 -7.62
CA LYS A 34 13.28 -4.98 -7.66
C LYS A 34 14.67 -4.68 -7.07
N GLU A 35 15.27 -3.55 -7.42
CA GLU A 35 16.64 -3.20 -7.05
C GLU A 35 16.75 -2.73 -5.60
N GLU A 36 15.86 -1.81 -5.18
CA GLU A 36 15.94 -1.17 -3.86
C GLU A 36 15.17 -1.93 -2.78
N HIS A 37 14.18 -2.73 -3.17
CA HIS A 37 13.28 -3.39 -2.22
C HIS A 37 13.22 -4.92 -2.40
N ALA A 38 14.06 -5.49 -3.26
CA ALA A 38 14.12 -6.92 -3.58
C ALA A 38 12.75 -7.53 -3.94
N PHE A 39 11.82 -6.72 -4.44
CA PHE A 39 10.43 -7.10 -4.61
C PHE A 39 10.07 -7.22 -6.09
N ILE A 40 9.73 -8.44 -6.50
CA ILE A 40 9.53 -8.79 -7.90
C ILE A 40 8.05 -9.09 -8.14
N ALA A 41 7.36 -8.16 -8.79
CA ALA A 41 5.99 -8.33 -9.24
C ALA A 41 5.80 -7.77 -10.65
N SER A 42 4.87 -8.34 -11.41
CA SER A 42 4.48 -7.83 -12.73
C SER A 42 3.58 -6.60 -12.59
N LYS A 43 3.51 -5.78 -13.64
CA LYS A 43 2.62 -4.61 -13.69
C LYS A 43 1.17 -4.95 -13.33
N GLY A 44 0.62 -6.01 -13.91
CA GLY A 44 -0.75 -6.45 -13.64
C GLY A 44 -0.97 -6.92 -12.19
N GLN A 45 0.07 -7.44 -11.52
CA GLN A 45 -0.02 -7.78 -10.10
C GLN A 45 -0.10 -6.53 -9.22
N TYR A 46 0.70 -5.50 -9.52
CA TYR A 46 0.60 -4.20 -8.84
C TYR A 46 -0.78 -3.57 -9.04
N GLU A 47 -1.26 -3.50 -10.29
CA GLU A 47 -2.58 -2.90 -10.59
C GLU A 47 -3.70 -3.61 -9.84
N ARG A 48 -3.68 -4.95 -9.84
CA ARG A 48 -4.63 -5.75 -9.08
C ARG A 48 -4.54 -5.46 -7.58
N LYS A 49 -3.33 -5.39 -7.02
CA LYS A 49 -3.14 -5.11 -5.59
C LYS A 49 -3.56 -3.70 -5.19
N PHE A 50 -3.26 -2.69 -6.02
CA PHE A 50 -3.68 -1.32 -5.77
C PHE A 50 -5.20 -1.20 -5.82
N LYS A 51 -5.86 -1.94 -6.72
CA LYS A 51 -7.32 -2.05 -6.76
C LYS A 51 -7.88 -2.77 -5.52
N GLU A 52 -7.29 -3.90 -5.13
CA GLU A 52 -7.67 -4.63 -3.91
C GLU A 52 -7.54 -3.76 -2.65
N TRP A 53 -6.54 -2.89 -2.59
CA TRP A 53 -6.34 -1.94 -1.49
C TRP A 53 -7.16 -0.65 -1.60
N GLY A 54 -7.89 -0.45 -2.71
CA GLY A 54 -8.69 0.74 -2.93
C GLY A 54 -7.88 2.02 -3.13
N TRP A 55 -6.61 1.93 -3.55
CA TRP A 55 -5.75 3.11 -3.74
C TRP A 55 -6.22 3.95 -4.93
N ARG A 56 -6.63 5.20 -4.67
CA ARG A 56 -7.09 6.16 -5.68
C ARG A 56 -5.94 7.06 -6.11
N LYS A 57 -5.79 7.36 -7.40
CA LYS A 57 -4.66 8.18 -7.90
C LYS A 57 -4.56 9.58 -7.28
N ASN A 58 -5.67 10.16 -6.82
CA ASN A 58 -5.75 11.52 -6.30
C ASN A 58 -6.19 11.53 -4.83
N LEU A 59 -5.35 10.99 -3.93
CA LEU A 59 -5.54 11.20 -2.49
C LEU A 59 -5.11 12.62 -2.13
N THR A 60 -5.86 13.30 -1.27
CA THR A 60 -5.46 14.61 -0.76
C THR A 60 -4.31 14.46 0.24
N GLU A 61 -3.55 15.54 0.45
CA GLU A 61 -2.41 15.55 1.38
C GLU A 61 -2.85 15.19 2.82
N ASP A 62 -4.04 15.65 3.24
CA ASP A 62 -4.62 15.33 4.55
C ASP A 62 -4.96 13.84 4.69
N GLU A 63 -5.53 13.23 3.65
CA GLU A 63 -5.82 11.78 3.65
C GLU A 63 -4.52 10.96 3.67
N MET A 64 -3.48 11.44 2.97
CA MET A 64 -2.16 10.84 3.00
C MET A 64 -1.58 10.91 4.43
N GLN A 65 -1.56 12.09 5.06
CA GLN A 65 -1.09 12.28 6.44
C GLN A 65 -1.83 11.40 7.43
N HIS A 66 -3.15 11.24 7.28
CA HIS A 66 -3.94 10.37 8.15
C HIS A 66 -3.52 8.89 8.03
N VAL A 67 -3.31 8.41 6.80
CA VAL A 67 -2.82 7.05 6.56
C VAL A 67 -1.42 6.86 7.16
N LEU A 68 -0.53 7.85 7.00
CA LEU A 68 0.82 7.82 7.55
C LEU A 68 0.81 7.79 9.08
N PHE A 69 0.03 8.67 9.71
CA PHE A 69 -0.11 8.73 11.15
C PHE A 69 -0.63 7.40 11.73
N GLN A 70 -1.62 6.78 11.07
CA GLN A 70 -2.10 5.46 11.48
C GLN A 70 -1.02 4.38 11.32
N PHE A 71 -0.21 4.41 10.27
CA PHE A 71 0.87 3.45 10.07
C PHE A 71 2.02 3.63 11.06
N GLU A 72 2.48 4.86 11.30
CA GLU A 72 3.57 5.17 12.24
C GLU A 72 3.18 4.85 13.69
N THR A 73 1.97 5.23 14.09
CA THR A 73 1.42 4.87 15.40
C THR A 73 1.41 3.36 15.59
N ARG A 74 1.15 2.58 14.53
CA ARG A 74 1.08 1.11 14.61
C ARG A 74 2.45 0.43 14.57
N LYS A 75 3.42 0.94 13.80
CA LYS A 75 4.83 0.50 13.85
C LYS A 75 5.42 0.68 15.26
N ARG A 76 5.00 1.73 15.97
CA ARG A 76 5.44 2.04 17.34
C ARG A 76 4.83 1.14 18.42
N ILE A 77 3.62 0.63 18.20
CA ILE A 77 2.87 -0.14 19.22
C ILE A 77 3.11 -1.67 19.09
N GLY A 78 3.75 -2.14 18.02
CA GLY A 78 4.14 -3.55 17.86
C GLY A 78 2.98 -4.55 17.79
N LYS A 79 1.74 -4.07 17.62
CA LYS A 79 0.54 -4.90 17.49
C LYS A 79 0.27 -5.26 16.03
N LYS A 80 -0.04 -6.53 15.82
CA LYS A 80 -0.60 -7.06 14.56
C LYS A 80 -2.08 -6.68 14.48
N SER A 81 -2.51 -6.30 13.27
CA SER A 81 -3.89 -6.34 12.74
C SER A 81 -4.85 -5.12 12.82
N GLU A 82 -5.78 -5.15 11.85
CA GLU A 82 -7.02 -4.41 11.53
C GLU A 82 -7.00 -2.87 11.35
N VAL A 83 -7.18 -2.44 10.10
CA VAL A 83 -7.41 -1.02 9.74
C VAL A 83 -8.89 -0.83 9.45
N THR A 84 -9.58 0.00 10.25
CA THR A 84 -10.92 0.51 9.94
C THR A 84 -10.78 1.94 9.41
N LEU A 85 -11.08 2.15 8.13
CA LEU A 85 -11.28 3.49 7.57
C LEU A 85 -12.79 3.76 7.57
N ALA A 86 -13.24 4.65 8.44
CA ALA A 86 -14.59 5.20 8.35
C ALA A 86 -14.54 6.47 7.49
N VAL A 87 -14.92 6.33 6.22
CA VAL A 87 -15.30 7.45 5.36
C VAL A 87 -16.77 7.22 5.03
N GLY A 88 -17.59 8.27 5.13
CA GLY A 88 -19.06 8.23 5.11
C GLY A 88 -19.71 7.15 4.22
N ASP A 89 -20.71 6.49 4.81
CA ASP A 89 -21.78 5.64 4.28
C ASP A 89 -21.52 4.45 3.35
N PHE A 90 -20.31 4.15 2.85
CA PHE A 90 -20.16 2.96 2.00
C PHE A 90 -18.89 2.12 2.22
N ASN A 91 -19.17 0.86 2.60
CA ASN A 91 -18.35 -0.35 2.56
C ASN A 91 -17.21 -0.51 3.59
N VAL A 92 -17.47 -1.40 4.56
CA VAL A 92 -16.52 -1.91 5.54
C VAL A 92 -15.53 -2.85 4.83
N VAL A 93 -14.29 -2.41 4.63
CA VAL A 93 -13.21 -3.30 4.19
C VAL A 93 -12.47 -3.83 5.41
N LYS A 94 -12.71 -5.11 5.76
CA LYS A 94 -11.92 -5.81 6.77
C LYS A 94 -10.59 -6.23 6.17
N VAL A 95 -9.49 -5.72 6.71
CA VAL A 95 -8.14 -6.13 6.30
C VAL A 95 -7.40 -6.65 7.54
N VAL A 96 -7.27 -7.98 7.61
CA VAL A 96 -6.48 -8.69 8.62
C VAL A 96 -5.06 -8.85 8.09
N ILE A 97 -4.08 -8.37 8.85
CA ILE A 97 -2.64 -8.43 8.51
C ILE A 97 -1.89 -8.96 9.75
N PRO A 98 -1.02 -9.97 9.60
CA PRO A 98 -0.19 -10.54 10.67
C PRO A 98 0.99 -9.65 11.05
#